data_AF-A0ABC9VAG7-F1
#
_entry.id   AF-A0ABC9VAG7-F1
#
_cell.length_a   1.000
_cell.length_b   1.000
_cell.length_c   1.000
_cell.angle_alpha   90.00
_cell.angle_beta   90.00
_cell.angle_gamma   90.00
#
_symmetry.space_group_name_H-M   'P 1'
#
loop_
_entity.id
_entity.type
_entity.pdbx_description
1 polymer ?
#
loop_
_entity_poly.entity_id
_entity_poly.type
_entity_poly.pdbx_seq_one_letter_code
_entity_poly.pdbx_strand_id
1 'polypeptide(L)'
;MEVQKVTRASVANVSRKEETAMESVSFTEVMAKKRSDIVWERVQQQVQQIEEQGKKLAESRTIEDLKKYKRLVKQFLDDAVQNGLQLEEQRGFSRGGRARIYKIVKEVDRKLVELTNEVLQKEQKGLEILRLVGEIQGLIINIYT
;
A
#
# COMPACT_ATOMS: atom_id res chain seq x y z
N MET A 1 -75.64 41.64 -13.22
CA MET A 1 -74.91 42.28 -12.10
C MET A 1 -73.61 41.52 -11.90
N GLU A 2 -72.51 42.11 -12.35
CA GLU A 2 -71.16 41.71 -11.98
C GLU A 2 -70.89 42.16 -10.54
N VAL A 3 -70.35 41.28 -9.68
CA VAL A 3 -69.44 41.72 -8.62
C VAL A 3 -68.41 40.62 -8.29
N GLN A 4 -67.23 40.82 -8.86
CA GLN A 4 -65.87 40.71 -8.30
C GLN A 4 -65.41 39.44 -7.55
N LYS A 5 -64.43 38.79 -8.20
CA LYS A 5 -63.43 37.88 -7.64
C LYS A 5 -62.61 38.57 -6.54
N VAL A 6 -62.68 38.06 -5.32
CA VAL A 6 -61.78 38.48 -4.23
C VAL A 6 -60.57 37.53 -4.18
N THR A 7 -59.51 38.02 -4.82
CA THR A 7 -58.09 37.89 -4.49
C THR A 7 -57.61 36.69 -3.66
N ARG A 8 -56.80 35.86 -4.33
CA ARG A 8 -55.82 34.93 -3.75
C ARG A 8 -55.02 35.61 -2.64
N ALA A 9 -55.14 35.10 -1.41
CA ALA A 9 -54.10 35.28 -0.42
C ALA A 9 -52.86 34.53 -0.92
N SER A 10 -51.82 35.28 -1.27
CA SER A 10 -50.50 34.80 -1.58
C SER A 10 -49.98 33.97 -0.41
N VAL A 11 -49.91 32.65 -0.60
CA VAL A 11 -49.11 31.78 0.24
C VAL A 11 -47.69 32.29 0.13
N ALA A 12 -47.23 33.00 1.15
CA ALA A 12 -45.84 33.41 1.25
C ALA A 12 -45.00 32.15 1.08
N ASN A 13 -44.15 32.15 0.05
CA ASN A 13 -43.13 31.15 -0.17
C ASN A 13 -42.31 31.07 1.12
N VAL A 14 -42.64 30.09 1.97
CA VAL A 14 -41.69 29.58 2.96
C VAL A 14 -40.58 29.02 2.09
N SER A 15 -39.53 29.82 1.92
CA SER A 15 -38.29 29.38 1.31
C SER A 15 -37.90 28.12 2.04
N ARG A 16 -38.17 26.95 1.42
CA ARG A 16 -37.47 25.72 1.74
C ARG A 16 -36.04 26.11 1.51
N LYS A 17 -35.36 26.41 2.62
CA LYS A 17 -33.92 26.38 2.66
C LYS A 17 -33.61 24.96 2.22
N GLU A 18 -33.23 24.81 0.96
CA GLU A 18 -32.51 23.63 0.52
C GLU A 18 -31.30 23.62 1.43
N GLU A 19 -31.40 22.88 2.54
CA GLU A 19 -30.25 22.29 3.16
C GLU A 19 -29.62 21.49 2.03
N THR A 20 -28.70 22.12 1.33
CA THR A 20 -27.67 21.46 0.55
C THR A 20 -27.23 20.32 1.43
N ALA A 21 -27.67 19.11 1.11
CA ALA A 21 -27.33 17.93 1.87
C ALA A 21 -25.80 17.90 1.87
N MET A 22 -25.20 18.34 2.98
CA MET A 22 -23.79 18.16 3.19
C MET A 22 -23.63 16.65 3.10
N GLU A 23 -22.86 16.21 2.12
CA GLU A 23 -22.57 14.81 1.89
C GLU A 23 -22.01 14.24 3.19
N SER A 24 -22.89 13.63 4.00
CA SER A 24 -22.55 13.20 5.34
C SER A 24 -21.77 11.91 5.20
N VAL A 25 -20.46 11.98 5.43
CA VAL A 25 -19.58 10.81 5.33
C VAL A 25 -20.10 9.72 6.25
N SER A 26 -20.36 8.53 5.69
CA SER A 26 -20.89 7.39 6.45
C SER A 26 -19.83 6.87 7.43
N PHE A 27 -20.26 6.41 8.62
CA PHE A 27 -19.36 5.76 9.59
C PHE A 27 -18.56 4.61 8.96
N THR A 28 -19.19 3.82 8.08
CA THR A 28 -18.54 2.72 7.36
C THR A 28 -17.39 3.21 6.49
N GLU A 29 -17.55 4.38 5.85
CA GLU A 29 -16.53 4.98 5.00
C GLU A 29 -15.34 5.51 5.82
N VAL A 30 -15.62 6.17 6.95
CA VAL A 30 -14.59 6.61 7.91
C VAL A 30 -13.78 5.41 8.42
N MET A 31 -14.46 4.31 8.77
CA MET A 31 -13.81 3.09 9.25
C MET A 31 -12.96 2.40 8.17
N ALA A 32 -13.47 2.32 6.93
CA ALA A 32 -12.72 1.75 5.80
C ALA A 32 -11.45 2.55 5.49
N LYS A 33 -11.57 3.88 5.53
CA LYS A 33 -10.42 4.79 5.37
C LYS A 33 -9.40 4.59 6.48
N LYS A 34 -9.82 4.54 7.75
CA LYS A 34 -8.89 4.31 8.85
C LYS A 34 -8.20 2.96 8.83
N ARG A 35 -8.89 1.90 8.41
CA ARG A 35 -8.23 0.59 8.19
C ARG A 35 -7.14 0.70 7.12
N SER A 36 -7.41 1.40 6.03
CA SER A 36 -6.44 1.60 4.94
C SER A 36 -5.22 2.41 5.41
N ASP A 37 -5.43 3.49 6.17
CA ASP A 37 -4.36 4.31 6.74
C ASP A 37 -3.42 3.48 7.63
N ILE A 38 -3.97 2.63 8.50
CA ILE A 38 -3.19 1.77 9.42
C ILE A 38 -2.35 0.75 8.63
N VAL A 39 -2.94 0.13 7.60
CA VAL A 39 -2.21 -0.81 6.73
C VAL A 39 -1.07 -0.08 6.02
N TRP A 40 -1.32 1.13 5.53
CA TRP A 40 -0.31 1.95 4.86
C TRP A 40 0.84 2.31 5.81
N GLU A 41 0.55 2.74 7.03
CA GLU A 41 1.56 3.06 8.04
C GLU A 41 2.44 1.84 8.37
N ARG A 42 1.82 0.67 8.55
CA ARG A 42 2.56 -0.59 8.78
C ARG A 42 3.49 -0.94 7.61
N VAL A 43 3.01 -0.80 6.37
CA VAL A 43 3.81 -1.02 5.16
C VAL A 43 5.03 -0.08 5.14
N GLN A 44 4.84 1.21 5.41
CA GLN A 44 5.94 2.19 5.45
C GLN A 44 6.99 1.82 6.51
N GLN A 45 6.56 1.41 7.70
CA GLN A 45 7.47 0.96 8.77
C GLN A 45 8.29 -0.28 8.35
N GLN A 46 7.67 -1.27 7.72
CA GLN A 46 8.38 -2.46 7.24
C GLN A 46 9.40 -2.12 6.14
N VAL A 47 9.01 -1.26 5.19
CA VAL A 47 9.91 -0.80 4.12
C VAL A 47 11.13 -0.10 4.73
N GLN A 48 10.92 0.80 5.68
CA GLN A 48 12.01 1.50 6.36
C GLN A 48 12.98 0.53 7.07
N GLN A 49 12.45 -0.48 7.77
CA GLN A 49 13.28 -1.50 8.42
C GLN A 49 14.10 -2.32 7.41
N ILE A 50 13.50 -2.67 6.27
CA ILE A 50 14.19 -3.37 5.17
C ILE A 50 15.28 -2.49 4.58
N GLU A 51 15.01 -1.20 4.40
CA GLU A 51 15.99 -0.24 3.89
C GLU A 51 17.21 -0.11 4.79
N GLU A 52 16.99 0.09 6.08
CA GLU A 52 18.06 0.22 7.06
C GLU A 52 18.89 -1.06 7.19
N GLN A 53 18.22 -2.22 7.28
CA GLN A 53 18.92 -3.50 7.35
C GLN A 53 19.65 -3.85 6.04
N GLY A 54 19.13 -3.40 4.89
CA GLY A 54 19.78 -3.55 3.59
C GLY A 54 21.07 -2.74 3.48
N LYS A 55 21.07 -1.49 3.94
CA LYS A 55 22.29 -0.66 4.03
C LYS A 55 23.33 -1.32 4.93
N LYS A 56 22.91 -1.77 6.10
CA LYS A 56 23.79 -2.47 7.05
C LYS A 56 24.39 -3.74 6.44
N LEU A 57 23.60 -4.53 5.71
CA LEU A 57 24.09 -5.73 5.02
C LEU A 57 25.13 -5.39 3.95
N ALA A 58 24.91 -4.33 3.16
CA ALA A 58 25.85 -3.90 2.13
C ALA A 58 27.22 -3.49 2.72
N GLU A 59 27.22 -2.91 3.93
CA GLU A 59 28.43 -2.52 4.64
C GLU A 59 29.11 -3.73 5.31
N SER A 60 28.36 -4.44 6.17
CA SER A 60 28.89 -5.50 7.04
C SER A 60 29.19 -6.79 6.30
N ARG A 61 28.36 -7.11 5.29
CA ARG A 61 28.43 -8.32 4.46
C ARG A 61 28.47 -9.62 5.28
N THR A 62 27.81 -9.60 6.44
CA THR A 62 27.77 -10.76 7.33
C THR A 62 26.56 -11.67 7.06
N ILE A 63 26.73 -12.97 7.33
CA ILE A 63 25.62 -13.94 7.27
C ILE A 63 24.51 -13.57 8.27
N GLU A 64 24.86 -12.97 9.40
CA GLU A 64 23.87 -12.54 10.41
C GLU A 64 22.95 -11.45 9.86
N ASP A 65 23.52 -10.40 9.27
CA ASP A 65 22.74 -9.31 8.68
C ASP A 65 21.96 -9.80 7.46
N LEU A 66 22.50 -10.75 6.67
CA LEU A 66 21.76 -11.40 5.58
C LEU A 66 20.51 -12.13 6.10
N LYS A 67 20.64 -12.90 7.18
CA LYS A 67 19.51 -13.61 7.79
C LYS A 67 18.43 -12.65 8.29
N LYS A 68 18.83 -11.52 8.90
CA LYS A 68 17.91 -10.48 9.35
C LYS A 68 17.20 -9.83 8.17
N TYR A 69 17.94 -9.43 7.13
CA TYR A 69 17.37 -8.85 5.91
C TYR A 69 16.35 -9.79 5.25
N LYS A 70 16.72 -11.06 5.02
CA LYS A 70 15.81 -12.07 4.43
C LYS A 70 14.53 -12.25 5.26
N ARG A 71 14.63 -12.19 6.58
CA ARG A 71 13.46 -12.31 7.48
C ARG A 71 12.50 -11.13 7.31
N LEU A 72 13.02 -9.90 7.29
CA LEU A 72 12.20 -8.69 7.12
C LEU A 72 11.52 -8.70 5.75
N VAL A 73 12.27 -9.01 4.68
CA VAL A 73 11.71 -9.12 3.32
C VAL A 73 10.62 -10.19 3.27
N LYS A 74 10.86 -11.37 3.84
CA LYS A 74 9.84 -12.43 3.90
C LYS A 74 8.57 -11.97 4.60
N GLN A 75 8.71 -11.37 5.78
CA GLN A 75 7.55 -10.88 6.55
C GLN A 75 6.74 -9.85 5.77
N PHE A 76 7.43 -8.94 5.05
CA PHE A 76 6.78 -7.98 4.18
C PHE A 76 6.02 -8.66 3.03
N LEU A 77 6.64 -9.63 2.33
CA LEU A 77 5.99 -10.33 1.22
C LEU A 77 4.78 -11.14 1.69
N ASP A 78 4.87 -11.79 2.85
CA ASP A 78 3.76 -12.53 3.46
C ASP A 78 2.59 -11.58 3.76
N ASP A 79 2.88 -10.43 4.37
CA ASP A 79 1.88 -9.38 4.64
C ASP A 79 1.29 -8.81 3.34
N ALA A 80 2.11 -8.62 2.30
CA ALA A 80 1.65 -8.06 1.03
C ALA A 80 0.77 -9.05 0.24
N VAL A 81 1.09 -10.34 0.29
CA VAL A 81 0.22 -11.37 -0.29
C VAL A 81 -1.08 -11.47 0.49
N GLN A 82 -1.07 -11.40 1.83
CA GLN A 82 -2.30 -11.46 2.63
C GLN A 82 -3.18 -10.20 2.48
N ASN A 83 -2.58 -9.00 2.49
CA ASN A 83 -3.30 -7.72 2.49
C ASN A 83 -3.57 -7.18 1.08
N GLY A 84 -2.69 -7.44 0.10
CA GLY A 84 -2.89 -7.03 -1.30
C GLY A 84 -4.13 -7.67 -1.91
N LEU A 85 -4.52 -8.87 -1.43
CA LEU A 85 -5.79 -9.52 -1.75
C LEU A 85 -7.02 -8.72 -1.28
N GLN A 86 -6.94 -8.02 -0.14
CA GLN A 86 -8.06 -7.27 0.43
C GLN A 86 -8.29 -5.93 -0.26
N LEU A 87 -7.22 -5.27 -0.73
CA LEU A 87 -7.32 -3.97 -1.43
C LEU A 87 -7.85 -4.11 -2.86
N GLU A 88 -7.56 -5.22 -3.55
CA GLU A 88 -8.14 -5.52 -4.87
C GLU A 88 -9.65 -5.77 -4.80
N GLU A 89 -10.13 -6.46 -3.77
CA GLU A 89 -11.56 -6.76 -3.59
C GLU A 89 -12.40 -5.49 -3.32
N GLN A 90 -11.83 -4.47 -2.67
CA GLN A 90 -12.55 -3.22 -2.38
C GLN A 90 -12.61 -2.24 -3.55
N ARG A 91 -11.66 -2.31 -4.50
CA ARG A 91 -11.57 -1.36 -5.63
C ARG A 91 -12.08 -1.92 -6.96
N GLY A 92 -12.44 -3.19 -7.03
CA GLY A 92 -13.01 -3.80 -8.25
C GLY A 92 -12.03 -3.88 -9.44
N PHE A 93 -10.72 -3.85 -9.20
CA PHE A 93 -9.71 -3.86 -10.26
C PHE A 93 -9.15 -5.27 -10.52
N SER A 94 -9.49 -5.78 -11.72
CA SER A 94 -8.83 -6.80 -12.54
C SER A 94 -8.34 -8.12 -11.90
N ARG A 95 -8.80 -9.23 -12.49
CA ARG A 95 -8.29 -10.61 -12.33
C ARG A 95 -6.74 -10.79 -12.41
N GLY A 96 -5.99 -9.76 -12.82
CA GLY A 96 -4.54 -9.83 -13.05
C GLY A 96 -3.64 -9.31 -11.91
N GLY A 97 -4.15 -8.62 -10.89
CA GLY A 97 -3.26 -7.99 -9.91
C GLY A 97 -2.63 -8.99 -8.91
N ARG A 98 -3.36 -10.02 -8.47
CA ARG A 98 -2.76 -11.20 -7.78
C ARG A 98 -1.62 -11.82 -8.59
N ALA A 99 -1.80 -11.98 -9.90
CA ALA A 99 -0.76 -12.55 -10.77
C ALA A 99 0.47 -11.64 -10.86
N ARG A 100 0.29 -10.30 -10.86
CA ARG A 100 1.38 -9.33 -10.76
C ARG A 100 2.14 -9.48 -9.44
N ILE A 101 1.44 -9.53 -8.30
CA ILE A 101 2.07 -9.69 -6.98
C ILE A 101 2.88 -10.99 -6.92
N TYR A 102 2.29 -12.12 -7.33
CA TYR A 102 3.03 -13.39 -7.34
C TYR A 102 4.25 -13.37 -8.27
N LYS A 103 4.19 -12.66 -9.41
CA LYS A 103 5.34 -12.47 -10.28
C LYS A 103 6.44 -11.69 -9.56
N ILE A 104 6.10 -10.58 -8.89
CA ILE A 104 7.08 -9.78 -8.15
C ILE A 104 7.69 -10.60 -7.01
N VAL A 105 6.88 -11.33 -6.23
CA VAL A 105 7.35 -12.22 -5.15
C VAL A 105 8.39 -13.23 -5.68
N LYS A 106 8.12 -13.86 -6.82
CA LYS A 106 9.06 -14.79 -7.46
C LYS A 106 10.38 -14.13 -7.87
N GLU A 107 10.33 -12.91 -8.40
CA GLU A 107 11.55 -12.17 -8.75
C GLU A 107 12.34 -11.77 -7.49
N VAL A 108 11.66 -11.34 -6.42
CA VAL A 108 12.33 -11.04 -5.14
C VAL A 108 13.02 -12.28 -4.59
N ASP A 109 12.36 -13.45 -4.61
CA ASP A 109 12.96 -14.70 -4.14
C ASP A 109 14.24 -15.07 -4.91
N ARG A 110 14.23 -14.95 -6.24
CA ARG A 110 15.43 -15.14 -7.08
C ARG A 110 16.55 -14.19 -6.67
N LYS A 111 16.23 -12.92 -6.46
CA LYS A 111 17.21 -11.90 -6.04
C LYS A 111 17.77 -12.15 -4.64
N LEU A 112 16.97 -12.71 -3.72
CA LEU A 112 17.45 -13.12 -2.40
C LEU A 112 18.41 -14.32 -2.49
N VAL A 113 18.22 -15.21 -3.46
CA VAL A 113 19.16 -16.31 -3.74
C VAL A 113 20.46 -15.77 -4.33
N GLU A 114 20.39 -14.89 -5.33
CA GLU A 114 21.56 -14.17 -5.88
C GLU A 114 22.34 -13.49 -4.75
N LEU A 115 21.67 -12.68 -3.93
CA LEU A 115 22.27 -11.98 -2.78
C LEU A 115 22.91 -12.94 -1.78
N THR A 116 22.30 -14.11 -1.55
CA THR A 116 22.88 -15.12 -0.65
C THR A 116 24.21 -15.64 -1.22
N ASN A 117 24.27 -15.91 -2.52
CA ASN A 117 25.48 -16.38 -3.18
C ASN A 117 26.58 -15.31 -3.15
N GLU A 118 26.21 -14.05 -3.38
CA GLU A 118 27.13 -12.91 -3.34
C GLU A 118 27.76 -12.75 -1.94
N VAL A 119 26.95 -12.79 -0.88
CA VAL A 119 27.46 -12.70 0.51
C VAL A 119 28.37 -13.88 0.89
N LEU A 120 28.16 -15.07 0.33
CA LEU A 120 28.99 -16.24 0.61
C LEU A 120 30.33 -16.23 -0.16
N GLN A 121 30.44 -15.45 -1.23
CA GLN A 121 31.68 -15.31 -1.99
C GLN A 121 32.66 -14.38 -1.26
N LYS A 122 33.84 -14.92 -0.91
CA LYS A 122 34.82 -14.24 -0.04
C LYS A 122 35.54 -13.05 -0.69
N GLU A 123 35.54 -12.92 -2.02
CA GLU A 123 36.32 -11.89 -2.73
C GLU A 123 35.47 -10.72 -3.28
N GLN A 124 34.25 -10.53 -2.79
CA GLN A 124 33.32 -9.60 -3.43
C GLN A 124 33.47 -8.13 -3.07
N LYS A 125 33.25 -7.31 -4.09
CA LYS A 125 33.06 -5.86 -4.00
C LYS A 125 31.65 -5.62 -3.44
N GLY A 126 31.54 -4.94 -2.30
CA GLY A 126 30.24 -4.63 -1.65
C GLY A 126 29.24 -3.88 -2.55
N LEU A 127 29.70 -3.33 -3.68
CA LEU A 127 28.86 -2.73 -4.73
C LEU A 127 27.79 -3.69 -5.27
N GLU A 128 28.12 -4.97 -5.44
CA GLU A 128 27.19 -5.94 -6.02
C GLU A 128 26.06 -6.31 -5.05
N ILE A 129 26.41 -6.47 -3.77
CA ILE A 129 25.45 -6.61 -2.67
C ILE A 129 24.54 -5.38 -2.60
N LEU A 130 25.11 -4.17 -2.69
CA LEU A 130 24.32 -2.93 -2.68
C LEU A 130 23.36 -2.85 -3.87
N ARG A 131 23.81 -3.24 -5.07
CA ARG A 131 22.97 -3.31 -6.28
C ARG A 131 21.78 -4.24 -6.07
N LEU A 132 22.02 -5.46 -5.59
CA LEU A 132 20.97 -6.46 -5.34
C LEU A 132 19.98 -6.01 -4.25
N VAL A 133 20.48 -5.40 -3.16
CA VAL A 133 19.62 -4.81 -2.12
C VAL A 133 18.72 -3.72 -2.71
N GLY A 134 19.25 -2.84 -3.57
CA GLY A 134 18.48 -1.81 -4.25
C GLY A 134 17.42 -2.38 -5.21
N GLU A 135 17.76 -3.43 -5.97
CA GLU A 135 16.79 -4.13 -6.84
C GLU A 135 15.64 -4.74 -6.04
N ILE A 136 15.94 -5.38 -4.90
CA ILE A 136 14.93 -5.96 -4.02
C ILE A 136 14.02 -4.86 -3.45
N GLN A 137 14.59 -3.73 -3.00
CA GLN A 137 13.83 -2.59 -2.50
C GLN A 137 12.91 -2.00 -3.59
N GLY A 138 13.41 -1.83 -4.81
CA GLY A 138 12.60 -1.37 -5.94
C GLY A 138 11.43 -2.32 -6.26
N LEU A 139 11.66 -3.63 -6.21
CA LEU A 139 10.59 -4.62 -6.36
C LEU A 139 9.55 -4.55 -5.24
N ILE A 140 9.99 -4.35 -3.99
CA ILE A 140 9.11 -4.18 -2.82
C ILE A 140 8.20 -2.96 -2.98
N ILE A 141 8.75 -1.82 -3.42
CA ILE A 141 7.97 -0.60 -3.69
C ILE A 141 6.85 -0.86 -4.70
N ASN A 142 7.14 -1.61 -5.77
CA ASN A 142 6.17 -1.94 -6.81
C ASN A 142 5.00 -2.82 -6.34
N ILE A 143 5.04 -3.39 -5.13
CA ILE A 143 3.95 -4.23 -4.61
C ILE A 143 2.83 -3.37 -4.02
N TYR A 144 3.15 -2.25 -3.40
CA TYR A 144 2.16 -1.38 -2.74
C TYR A 144 1.86 -0.07 -3.51
N THR A 145 2.52 0.13 -4.67
CA THR A 145 2.29 1.25 -5.60
C THR A 145 1.62 0.78 -6.88
#